data_AF-A0A9P6KCL1-F1
#
_entry.id   AF-A0A9P6KCL1-F1
#
_cell.length_a   1.000
_cell.length_b   1.000
_cell.length_c   1.000
_cell.angle_alpha   90.00
_cell.angle_beta   90.00
_cell.angle_gamma   90.00
#
_symmetry.space_group_name_H-M   'P 1'
#
loop_
_entity.id
_entity.type
_entity.pdbx_description
1 polymer ?
#
loop_
_entity_poly.entity_id
_entity_poly.type
_entity_poly.pdbx_seq_one_letter_code
_entity_poly.pdbx_strand_id
1 'polypeptide(L)'
;MLIVSSNLLFTWTLGTSACGTGYFYCANVGHRPAFVRSSRVNDGICDPECCDGSDEYSGVGEACPNICAEAGLTAKKEHERLLRIKKQGAKLRQGYVDYGKNLKKDLKLRLEELKANSEASVKLSQETKDELDKVIQKEQEYKQQTQSEREEARKRQLEPLIEKQLERRDIAQAAATRFQKTLEDLKDNHNKNFHDMAVKSTISGFDEWVADKSKEAELNPESKVESEGTLSPDQRLIAAQDEAYEYRKDIGALFQLLKTMKEEYNHEYNDPAVLSAVAILDEFAPTWDGDVNEFLNEETIEAPEETKDETPEAQKLLSETELAQEKHNTALSADTDLQNEIRDIERKLAVDYGKDETFAHFVDKCFEYKDHESFSNWVGDSYNTQMYTGGAKCWNGPERSVKLEMTCGVENEITSVTEPEKCEYLYQFTTPAACPLLSEIEAQEKAEAEVVPEIPPPEEKNNKGSQAGGNKKHDEL
;
A
#
# COMPACT_ATOMS: atom_id res chain seq x y z
N MET A 1 -2.80 -57.98 4.71
CA MET A 1 -3.05 -59.25 5.43
C MET A 1 -4.17 -58.99 6.42
N LEU A 2 -5.40 -59.35 6.04
CA LEU A 2 -6.56 -59.69 6.87
C LEU A 2 -7.72 -59.93 5.88
N ILE A 3 -7.78 -61.17 5.39
CA ILE A 3 -8.84 -61.70 4.54
C ILE A 3 -9.92 -62.20 5.48
N VAL A 4 -11.10 -61.58 5.48
CA VAL A 4 -12.30 -62.16 6.09
C VAL A 4 -13.13 -62.75 4.96
N SER A 5 -12.88 -64.03 4.68
CA SER A 5 -13.78 -64.86 3.87
C SER A 5 -15.06 -65.10 4.66
N SER A 6 -16.16 -64.49 4.23
CA SER A 6 -17.50 -64.87 4.68
C SER A 6 -18.24 -65.48 3.49
N ASN A 7 -18.16 -66.81 3.40
CA ASN A 7 -18.99 -67.63 2.53
C ASN A 7 -20.43 -67.59 3.08
N LEU A 8 -21.22 -66.61 2.65
CA LEU A 8 -22.66 -66.59 2.83
C LEU A 8 -23.31 -67.06 1.53
N LEU A 9 -23.68 -68.34 1.50
CA LEU A 9 -24.61 -68.90 0.55
C LEU A 9 -25.95 -68.15 0.69
N PHE A 10 -26.15 -67.11 -0.11
CA PHE A 10 -27.45 -66.49 -0.29
C PHE A 10 -28.33 -67.44 -1.10
N THR A 11 -29.15 -68.23 -0.41
CA THR A 11 -30.30 -68.90 -1.02
C THR A 11 -31.30 -67.82 -1.44
N TRP A 12 -31.47 -67.62 -2.74
CA TRP A 12 -32.48 -66.73 -3.32
C TRP A 12 -33.87 -67.31 -3.05
N THR A 13 -34.52 -66.86 -1.97
CA THR A 13 -35.97 -67.06 -1.80
C THR A 13 -36.70 -66.03 -2.66
N LEU A 14 -37.53 -66.49 -3.59
CA LEU A 14 -38.56 -65.68 -4.26
C LEU A 14 -39.46 -65.05 -3.17
N GLY A 15 -39.29 -63.76 -2.93
CA GLY A 15 -40.03 -63.04 -1.90
C GLY A 15 -41.47 -62.76 -2.32
N THR A 16 -42.43 -63.34 -1.62
CA THR A 16 -43.84 -62.95 -1.67
C THR A 16 -44.07 -61.76 -0.73
N SER A 17 -44.72 -60.72 -1.25
CA SER A 17 -45.00 -59.44 -0.57
C SER A 17 -45.98 -59.63 0.59
N ALA A 18 -45.48 -59.68 1.83
CA ALA A 18 -46.32 -59.82 3.03
C ALA A 18 -46.03 -58.83 4.18
N CYS A 19 -45.16 -57.81 4.03
CA CYS A 19 -44.90 -56.80 5.08
C CYS A 19 -44.54 -55.41 4.50
N GLY A 20 -45.07 -54.34 5.12
CA GLY A 20 -45.12 -52.96 4.61
C GLY A 20 -43.80 -52.16 4.53
N THR A 21 -42.64 -52.77 4.75
CA THR A 21 -41.30 -52.13 4.60
C THR A 21 -40.36 -52.93 3.70
N GLY A 22 -40.86 -53.94 2.99
CA GLY A 22 -40.06 -54.77 2.10
C GLY A 22 -39.67 -54.07 0.80
N TYR A 23 -38.60 -54.57 0.18
CA TYR A 23 -38.25 -54.28 -1.20
C TYR A 23 -38.40 -55.55 -2.03
N PHE A 24 -38.87 -55.40 -3.26
CA PHE A 24 -38.96 -56.45 -4.25
C PHE A 24 -37.84 -56.29 -5.27
N TYR A 25 -37.20 -57.40 -5.62
CA TYR A 25 -36.06 -57.41 -6.53
C TYR A 25 -36.52 -57.71 -7.95
N CYS A 26 -36.26 -56.78 -8.86
CA CYS A 26 -36.44 -56.99 -10.29
C CYS A 26 -35.10 -57.40 -10.90
N ALA A 27 -35.07 -58.59 -11.50
CA ALA A 27 -33.86 -59.14 -12.09
C ALA A 27 -33.44 -58.37 -13.33
N ASN A 28 -34.41 -57.81 -14.07
CA ASN A 28 -34.21 -56.92 -15.22
C ASN A 28 -33.18 -57.47 -16.23
N VAL A 29 -33.30 -58.74 -16.60
CA VAL A 29 -32.31 -59.42 -17.46
C VAL A 29 -32.11 -58.63 -18.77
N GLY A 30 -30.88 -58.21 -19.03
CA GLY A 30 -30.53 -57.34 -20.17
C GLY A 30 -30.41 -55.85 -19.83
N HIS A 31 -30.85 -55.43 -18.65
CA HIS A 31 -30.68 -54.10 -18.05
C HIS A 31 -30.10 -54.22 -16.62
N ARG A 32 -30.00 -53.11 -15.87
CA ARG A 32 -29.51 -53.13 -14.48
C ARG A 32 -30.59 -53.68 -13.53
N PRO A 33 -30.23 -54.53 -12.56
CA PRO A 33 -31.17 -54.98 -11.54
C PRO A 33 -31.64 -53.81 -10.68
N ALA A 34 -32.88 -53.87 -10.19
CA ALA A 34 -33.48 -52.80 -9.41
C ALA A 34 -34.26 -53.34 -8.21
N PHE A 35 -34.48 -52.48 -7.23
CA PHE A 35 -35.28 -52.78 -6.05
C PHE A 35 -36.44 -51.79 -5.95
N VAL A 36 -37.66 -52.29 -6.13
CA VAL A 36 -38.88 -51.50 -5.97
C VAL A 36 -39.46 -51.72 -4.57
N ARG A 37 -40.21 -50.76 -4.02
CA ARG A 37 -40.85 -50.96 -2.71
C ARG A 37 -41.97 -51.99 -2.84
N SER A 38 -42.13 -52.85 -1.83
CA SER A 38 -43.23 -53.83 -1.80
C SER A 38 -44.63 -53.21 -1.87
N SER A 39 -44.78 -51.90 -1.61
CA SER A 39 -46.05 -51.17 -1.76
C SER A 39 -46.43 -50.89 -3.22
N ARG A 40 -45.49 -51.00 -4.15
CA ARG A 40 -45.66 -50.76 -5.59
C ARG A 40 -45.70 -52.05 -6.42
N VAL A 41 -45.80 -53.19 -5.74
CA VAL A 41 -45.89 -54.50 -6.39
C VAL A 41 -47.37 -54.85 -6.43
N ASN A 42 -47.91 -55.10 -7.63
CA ASN A 42 -49.32 -55.37 -7.87
C ASN A 42 -50.24 -54.19 -7.49
N ASP A 43 -49.79 -52.95 -7.68
CA ASP A 43 -50.60 -51.74 -7.47
C ASP A 43 -51.31 -51.25 -8.74
N GLY A 44 -51.11 -51.97 -9.86
CA GLY A 44 -51.71 -51.69 -11.16
C GLY A 44 -50.97 -50.63 -11.98
N ILE A 45 -49.77 -50.24 -11.57
CA ILE A 45 -48.92 -49.27 -12.26
C ILE A 45 -47.54 -49.90 -12.52
N CYS A 46 -47.14 -49.97 -13.79
CA CYS A 46 -45.79 -50.44 -14.13
C CYS A 46 -44.71 -49.46 -13.60
N ASP A 47 -43.85 -49.94 -12.69
CA ASP A 47 -42.75 -49.16 -12.13
C ASP A 47 -41.63 -48.98 -13.17
N PRO A 48 -41.12 -47.75 -13.38
CA PRO A 48 -40.08 -47.48 -14.38
C PRO A 48 -38.72 -48.14 -14.06
N GLU A 49 -38.52 -48.56 -12.82
CA GLU A 49 -37.31 -49.25 -12.36
C GLU A 49 -37.36 -50.77 -12.63
N CYS A 50 -38.56 -51.34 -12.82
CA CYS A 50 -38.80 -52.77 -13.04
C CYS A 50 -39.15 -53.05 -14.51
N CYS A 51 -38.15 -52.98 -15.40
CA CYS A 51 -38.38 -53.08 -16.85
C CYS A 51 -38.85 -54.46 -17.33
N ASP A 52 -38.74 -55.51 -16.50
CA ASP A 52 -39.09 -56.87 -16.88
C ASP A 52 -40.58 -57.19 -16.65
N GLY A 53 -41.32 -56.28 -16.00
CA GLY A 53 -42.75 -56.41 -15.70
C GLY A 53 -43.04 -57.36 -14.53
N SER A 54 -42.03 -57.72 -13.73
CA SER A 54 -42.19 -58.65 -12.59
C SER A 54 -42.90 -58.02 -11.40
N ASP A 55 -43.10 -56.70 -11.40
CA ASP A 55 -43.84 -55.94 -10.41
C ASP A 55 -45.36 -56.21 -10.45
N GLU A 56 -45.93 -56.42 -11.64
CA GLU A 56 -47.38 -56.61 -11.86
C GLU A 56 -47.76 -58.05 -12.26
N TYR A 57 -47.28 -59.04 -11.52
CA TYR A 57 -47.48 -60.47 -11.84
C TYR A 57 -48.88 -61.02 -11.53
N SER A 58 -49.67 -60.35 -10.68
CA SER A 58 -50.96 -60.85 -10.18
C SER A 58 -52.17 -60.57 -11.09
N GLY A 59 -51.97 -59.84 -12.19
CA GLY A 59 -53.01 -59.55 -13.18
C GLY A 59 -54.03 -58.47 -12.74
N VAL A 60 -53.69 -57.65 -11.75
CA VAL A 60 -54.46 -56.47 -11.35
C VAL A 60 -54.06 -55.30 -12.27
N GLY A 61 -54.67 -55.18 -13.45
CA GLY A 61 -54.37 -54.10 -14.41
C GLY A 61 -53.98 -54.61 -15.81
N GLU A 62 -53.38 -53.73 -16.63
CA GLU A 62 -52.79 -54.11 -17.93
C GLU A 62 -51.44 -54.81 -17.70
N ALA A 63 -51.14 -55.87 -18.46
CA ALA A 63 -49.88 -56.60 -18.32
C ALA A 63 -48.68 -55.71 -18.74
N CYS A 64 -47.75 -55.47 -17.80
CA CYS A 64 -46.57 -54.65 -18.06
C CYS A 64 -45.69 -55.29 -19.15
N PRO A 65 -45.38 -54.56 -20.24
CA PRO A 65 -44.52 -55.09 -21.30
C PRO A 65 -43.06 -55.16 -20.80
N ASN A 66 -42.37 -56.26 -21.13
CA ASN A 66 -40.93 -56.36 -20.87
C ASN A 66 -40.16 -55.48 -21.87
N ILE A 67 -39.64 -54.36 -21.38
CA ILE A 67 -38.86 -53.38 -22.15
C ILE A 67 -37.37 -53.42 -21.80
N CYS A 68 -36.91 -54.41 -21.01
CA CYS A 68 -35.52 -54.47 -20.54
C CYS A 68 -34.49 -54.53 -21.66
N ALA A 69 -34.80 -55.18 -22.79
CA ALA A 69 -33.89 -55.24 -23.93
C ALA A 69 -33.66 -53.85 -24.54
N GLU A 70 -34.71 -53.04 -24.68
CA GLU A 70 -34.64 -51.68 -25.22
C GLU A 70 -33.99 -50.72 -24.21
N ALA A 71 -34.43 -50.76 -22.95
CA ALA A 71 -33.85 -49.96 -21.85
C ALA A 71 -32.37 -50.28 -21.60
N GLY A 72 -31.98 -51.56 -21.75
CA GLY A 72 -30.59 -52.00 -21.72
C GLY A 72 -29.76 -51.44 -22.86
N LEU A 73 -30.29 -51.47 -24.09
CA LEU A 73 -29.60 -50.94 -25.27
C LEU A 73 -29.42 -49.42 -25.18
N THR A 74 -30.43 -48.66 -24.74
CA THR A 74 -30.33 -47.20 -24.57
C THR A 74 -29.34 -46.84 -23.47
N ALA A 75 -29.38 -47.54 -22.32
CA ALA A 75 -28.44 -47.33 -21.23
C ALA A 75 -26.99 -47.64 -21.63
N LYS A 76 -26.75 -48.72 -22.39
CA LYS A 76 -25.41 -49.04 -22.93
C LYS A 76 -24.91 -47.94 -23.87
N LYS A 77 -25.74 -47.48 -24.80
CA LYS A 77 -25.39 -46.39 -25.73
C LYS A 77 -25.04 -45.11 -24.98
N GLU A 78 -25.81 -44.72 -23.97
CA GLU A 78 -25.51 -43.51 -23.19
C GLU A 78 -24.26 -43.69 -22.32
N HIS A 79 -24.06 -44.88 -21.73
CA HIS A 79 -22.85 -45.19 -20.98
C HIS A 79 -21.59 -45.12 -21.86
N GLU A 80 -21.62 -45.72 -23.06
CA GLU A 80 -20.54 -45.63 -24.05
C GLU A 80 -20.28 -44.18 -24.48
N ARG A 81 -21.34 -43.38 -24.66
CA ARG A 81 -21.23 -41.95 -24.98
C ARG A 81 -20.52 -41.18 -23.87
N LEU A 82 -20.93 -41.37 -22.62
CA LEU A 82 -20.34 -40.70 -21.45
C LEU A 82 -18.90 -41.16 -21.22
N LEU A 83 -18.60 -42.45 -21.37
CA LEU A 83 -17.23 -42.97 -21.31
C LEU A 83 -16.35 -42.35 -22.39
N ARG A 84 -16.85 -42.18 -23.61
CA ARG A 84 -16.10 -41.54 -24.69
C ARG A 84 -15.74 -40.09 -24.34
N ILE A 85 -16.69 -39.33 -23.81
CA ILE A 85 -16.46 -37.94 -23.36
C ILE A 85 -15.44 -37.94 -22.21
N LYS A 86 -15.59 -38.81 -21.20
CA LYS A 86 -14.63 -38.94 -20.09
C LYS A 86 -13.22 -39.29 -20.57
N LYS A 87 -13.06 -40.25 -21.49
CA LYS A 87 -11.75 -40.66 -22.04
C LYS A 87 -11.10 -39.52 -22.85
N GLN A 88 -11.89 -38.81 -23.66
CA GLN A 88 -11.41 -37.64 -24.40
C GLN A 88 -11.00 -36.50 -23.46
N GLY A 89 -11.84 -36.17 -22.48
CA GLY A 89 -11.54 -35.17 -21.46
C GLY A 89 -10.33 -35.53 -20.61
N ALA A 90 -10.17 -36.79 -20.22
CA ALA A 90 -9.02 -37.29 -19.47
C ALA A 90 -7.70 -37.14 -20.26
N LYS A 91 -7.73 -37.39 -21.58
CA LYS A 91 -6.58 -37.17 -22.46
C LYS A 91 -6.19 -35.68 -22.51
N LEU A 92 -7.17 -34.79 -22.56
CA LEU A 92 -6.94 -33.34 -22.54
C LEU A 92 -6.42 -32.87 -21.16
N ARG A 93 -6.99 -33.40 -20.08
CA ARG A 93 -6.56 -33.13 -18.70
C ARG A 93 -5.08 -33.44 -18.50
N GLN A 94 -4.57 -34.53 -19.10
CA GLN A 94 -3.15 -34.86 -19.01
C GLN A 94 -2.27 -33.70 -19.53
N GLY A 95 -2.66 -33.07 -20.64
CA GLY A 95 -1.97 -31.89 -21.16
C GLY A 95 -2.01 -30.70 -20.20
N TYR A 96 -3.08 -30.54 -19.41
CA TYR A 96 -3.21 -29.46 -18.42
C TYR A 96 -2.32 -29.73 -17.21
N VAL A 97 -2.24 -30.99 -16.76
CA VAL A 97 -1.31 -31.43 -15.72
C VAL A 97 0.13 -31.18 -16.13
N ASP A 98 0.50 -31.58 -17.35
CA ASP A 98 1.85 -31.39 -17.86
C ASP A 98 2.18 -29.89 -17.97
N TYR A 99 1.23 -29.08 -18.44
CA TYR A 99 1.37 -27.61 -18.48
C TYR A 99 1.59 -27.02 -17.08
N GLY A 100 0.75 -27.37 -16.09
CA GLY A 100 0.87 -26.83 -14.73
C GLY A 100 2.19 -27.21 -14.05
N LYS A 101 2.63 -28.47 -14.22
CA LYS A 101 3.92 -28.94 -13.72
C LYS A 101 5.10 -28.20 -14.36
N ASN A 102 5.08 -28.03 -15.68
CA ASN A 102 6.12 -27.29 -16.38
C ASN A 102 6.11 -25.81 -15.98
N LEU A 103 4.93 -25.18 -15.88
CA LEU A 103 4.80 -23.80 -15.44
C LEU A 103 5.43 -23.58 -14.06
N LYS A 104 5.08 -24.39 -13.04
CA LYS A 104 5.70 -24.27 -11.71
C LYS A 104 7.20 -24.54 -11.73
N LYS A 105 7.67 -25.47 -12.58
CA LYS A 105 9.10 -25.74 -12.74
C LYS A 105 9.83 -24.54 -13.36
N ASP A 106 9.30 -23.96 -14.42
CA ASP A 106 9.87 -22.82 -15.13
C ASP A 106 9.87 -21.57 -14.25
N LEU A 107 8.78 -21.33 -13.51
CA LEU A 107 8.71 -20.26 -12.51
C LEU A 107 9.75 -20.42 -11.41
N LYS A 108 9.98 -21.65 -10.92
CA LYS A 108 11.05 -21.93 -9.93
C LYS A 108 12.44 -21.65 -10.50
N LEU A 109 12.72 -22.11 -11.72
CA LEU A 109 14.01 -21.83 -12.37
C LEU A 109 14.24 -20.34 -12.57
N ARG A 110 13.20 -19.62 -13.03
CA ARG A 110 13.26 -18.17 -13.19
C ARG A 110 13.43 -17.43 -11.86
N LEU A 111 12.81 -17.94 -10.79
CA LEU A 111 12.97 -17.37 -9.45
C LEU A 111 14.42 -17.47 -8.97
N GLU A 112 15.07 -18.61 -9.14
CA GLU A 112 16.48 -18.79 -8.77
C GLU A 112 17.40 -17.86 -9.58
N GLU A 113 17.16 -17.74 -10.90
CA GLU A 113 17.88 -16.82 -11.77
C GLU A 113 17.71 -15.36 -11.33
N LEU A 114 16.47 -14.93 -11.08
CA LEU A 114 16.18 -13.56 -10.63
C LEU A 114 16.73 -13.27 -9.24
N LYS A 115 16.72 -14.25 -8.32
CA LYS A 115 17.34 -14.10 -6.99
C LYS A 115 18.84 -13.88 -7.11
N ALA A 116 19.53 -14.64 -7.95
CA ALA A 116 20.95 -14.43 -8.22
C ALA A 116 21.24 -13.05 -8.83
N ASN A 117 20.41 -12.61 -9.78
CA ASN A 117 20.53 -11.27 -10.39
C ASN A 117 20.23 -10.15 -9.38
N SER A 118 19.25 -10.34 -8.51
CA SER A 118 18.91 -9.39 -7.45
C SER A 118 20.05 -9.26 -6.43
N GLU A 119 20.67 -10.36 -6.00
CA GLU A 119 21.84 -10.29 -5.11
C GLU A 119 23.00 -9.50 -5.72
N ALA A 120 23.23 -9.64 -7.03
CA ALA A 120 24.22 -8.84 -7.75
C ALA A 120 23.81 -7.36 -7.85
N SER A 121 22.53 -7.08 -8.12
CA SER A 121 21.98 -5.73 -8.20
C SER A 121 22.03 -4.99 -6.85
N VAL A 122 21.70 -5.67 -5.75
CA VAL A 122 21.79 -5.13 -4.38
C VAL A 122 23.23 -4.75 -4.05
N LYS A 123 24.22 -5.59 -4.40
CA LYS A 123 25.64 -5.27 -4.20
C LYS A 123 26.05 -4.03 -4.99
N LEU A 124 25.65 -3.94 -6.26
CA LEU A 124 25.92 -2.77 -7.10
C LEU A 124 25.25 -1.49 -6.55
N SER A 125 24.01 -1.59 -6.06
CA SER A 125 23.29 -0.48 -5.44
C SER A 125 24.00 0.01 -4.17
N GLN A 126 24.55 -0.91 -3.36
CA GLN A 126 25.37 -0.56 -2.19
C GLN A 126 26.69 0.11 -2.59
N GLU A 127 27.42 -0.45 -3.56
CA GLU A 127 28.68 0.14 -4.05
C GLU A 127 28.48 1.55 -4.61
N THR A 128 27.45 1.76 -5.43
CA THR A 128 27.13 3.08 -6.00
C THR A 128 26.65 4.07 -4.93
N LYS A 129 25.98 3.60 -3.87
CA LYS A 129 25.61 4.42 -2.72
C LYS A 129 26.84 4.87 -1.95
N ASP A 130 27.76 3.95 -1.66
CA ASP A 130 29.01 4.27 -0.96
C ASP A 130 29.87 5.25 -1.76
N GLU A 131 29.86 5.18 -3.09
CA GLU A 131 30.49 6.16 -3.98
C GLU A 131 29.78 7.52 -3.90
N LEU A 132 28.45 7.54 -3.96
CA LEU A 132 27.64 8.75 -3.85
C LEU A 132 27.88 9.47 -2.50
N ASP A 133 27.86 8.73 -1.39
CA ASP A 133 28.08 9.28 -0.05
C ASP A 133 29.48 9.93 0.07
N LYS A 134 30.51 9.32 -0.55
CA LYS A 134 31.86 9.91 -0.61
C LYS A 134 31.91 11.22 -1.40
N VAL A 135 31.18 11.31 -2.52
CA VAL A 135 31.16 12.52 -3.35
C VAL A 135 30.37 13.63 -2.64
N ILE A 136 29.22 13.30 -2.05
CA ILE A 136 28.42 14.24 -1.25
C ILE A 136 29.25 14.78 -0.08
N GLN A 137 29.99 13.92 0.63
CA GLN A 137 30.84 14.35 1.73
C GLN A 137 31.89 15.36 1.25
N LYS A 138 32.57 15.10 0.13
CA LYS A 138 33.55 16.05 -0.45
C LYS A 138 32.92 17.38 -0.82
N GLU A 139 31.73 17.36 -1.42
CA GLU A 139 31.00 18.57 -1.77
C GLU A 139 30.61 19.38 -0.53
N GLN A 140 30.18 18.72 0.55
CA GLN A 140 29.87 19.35 1.82
C GLN A 140 31.11 19.93 2.50
N GLU A 141 32.21 19.20 2.54
CA GLU A 141 33.49 19.67 3.07
C GLU A 141 33.98 20.91 2.30
N TYR A 142 33.90 20.88 0.98
CA TYR A 142 34.24 22.02 0.13
C TYR A 142 33.33 23.24 0.41
N LYS A 143 32.01 23.04 0.53
CA LYS A 143 31.06 24.12 0.86
C LYS A 143 31.33 24.71 2.24
N GLN A 144 31.58 23.87 3.25
CA GLN A 144 31.89 24.32 4.60
C GLN A 144 33.21 25.08 4.66
N GLN A 145 34.25 24.58 3.99
CA GLN A 145 35.52 25.27 3.90
C GLN A 145 35.36 26.63 3.22
N THR A 146 34.73 26.66 2.04
CA THR A 146 34.47 27.89 1.28
C THR A 146 33.66 28.89 2.12
N GLN A 147 32.61 28.45 2.81
CA GLN A 147 31.83 29.30 3.70
C GLN A 147 32.67 29.85 4.85
N SER A 148 33.48 29.01 5.51
CA SER A 148 34.34 29.46 6.62
C SER A 148 35.37 30.49 6.17
N GLU A 149 35.98 30.30 4.99
CA GLU A 149 36.95 31.24 4.42
C GLU A 149 36.29 32.58 4.07
N ARG A 150 35.05 32.55 3.55
CA ARG A 150 34.26 33.75 3.27
C ARG A 150 33.85 34.48 4.55
N GLU A 151 33.38 33.76 5.56
CA GLU A 151 32.99 34.34 6.86
C GLU A 151 34.21 34.98 7.55
N GLU A 152 35.38 34.34 7.48
CA GLU A 152 36.62 34.90 8.04
C GLU A 152 37.10 36.13 7.25
N ALA A 153 37.04 36.09 5.91
CA ALA A 153 37.36 37.25 5.07
C ALA A 153 36.40 38.42 5.32
N ARG A 154 35.09 38.13 5.43
CA ARG A 154 34.05 39.12 5.76
C ARG A 154 34.26 39.72 7.13
N LYS A 155 34.59 38.90 8.14
CA LYS A 155 34.95 39.36 9.48
C LYS A 155 36.14 40.30 9.43
N ARG A 156 37.24 39.92 8.75
CA ARG A 156 38.44 40.77 8.62
C ARG A 156 38.15 42.13 7.94
N GLN A 157 37.19 42.17 7.01
CA GLN A 157 36.77 43.42 6.36
C GLN A 157 35.91 44.30 7.28
N LEU A 158 34.96 43.71 8.01
CA LEU A 158 34.00 44.45 8.82
C LEU A 158 34.50 44.82 10.22
N GLU A 159 35.42 44.05 10.80
CA GLU A 159 35.94 44.29 12.15
C GLU A 159 36.50 45.71 12.38
N PRO A 160 37.34 46.31 11.51
CA PRO A 160 37.78 47.69 11.69
C PRO A 160 36.65 48.72 11.55
N LEU A 161 35.63 48.41 10.75
CA LEU A 161 34.47 49.27 10.57
C LEU A 161 33.56 49.25 11.80
N ILE A 162 33.38 48.07 12.41
CA ILE A 162 32.66 47.89 13.67
C ILE A 162 33.39 48.64 14.79
N GLU A 163 34.72 48.50 14.90
CA GLU A 163 35.51 49.19 15.92
C GLU A 163 35.34 50.71 15.83
N LYS A 164 35.49 51.27 14.61
CA LYS A 164 35.25 52.69 14.35
C LYS A 164 33.83 53.13 14.71
N GLN A 165 32.82 52.28 14.48
CA GLN A 165 31.43 52.60 14.80
C GLN A 165 31.14 52.53 16.30
N LEU A 166 31.76 51.60 17.02
CA LEU A 166 31.66 51.51 18.47
C LEU A 166 32.30 52.72 19.15
N GLU A 167 33.45 53.20 18.66
CA GLU A 167 34.06 54.45 19.14
C GLU A 167 33.09 55.64 19.01
N ARG A 168 32.40 55.75 17.86
CA ARG A 168 31.38 56.79 17.63
C ARG A 168 30.21 56.66 18.60
N ARG A 169 29.72 55.45 18.82
CA ARG A 169 28.65 55.17 19.79
C ARG A 169 29.07 55.61 21.19
N ASP A 170 30.28 55.26 21.63
CA ASP A 170 30.74 55.56 22.98
C ASP A 170 30.88 57.08 23.20
N ILE A 171 31.34 57.82 22.18
CA ILE A 171 31.38 59.30 22.20
C ILE A 171 29.95 59.87 22.31
N ALA A 172 29.01 59.37 21.50
CA ALA A 172 27.62 59.81 21.53
C ALA A 172 26.95 59.49 22.88
N GLN A 173 27.17 58.30 23.43
CA GLN A 173 26.68 57.92 24.75
C GLN A 173 27.21 58.83 25.86
N ALA A 174 28.51 59.14 25.83
CA ALA A 174 29.13 60.05 26.80
C ALA A 174 28.53 61.46 26.72
N ALA A 175 28.29 61.98 25.52
CA ALA A 175 27.63 63.26 25.31
C ALA A 175 26.17 63.26 25.80
N ALA A 176 25.38 62.24 25.44
CA ALA A 176 24.01 62.09 25.92
C ALA A 176 23.93 62.05 27.45
N THR A 177 24.80 61.27 28.08
CA THR A 177 24.91 61.17 29.55
C THR A 177 25.28 62.51 30.18
N ARG A 178 26.14 63.30 29.53
CA ARG A 178 26.54 64.63 30.01
C ARG A 178 25.37 65.62 29.96
N PHE A 179 24.61 65.63 28.86
CA PHE A 179 23.40 66.46 28.75
C PHE A 179 22.33 66.06 29.76
N GLN A 180 22.10 64.76 29.94
CA GLN A 180 21.17 64.25 30.94
C GLN A 180 21.54 64.74 32.35
N LYS A 181 22.80 64.55 32.77
CA LYS A 181 23.28 65.03 34.08
C LYS A 181 23.14 66.54 34.26
N THR A 182 23.32 67.29 33.18
CA THR A 182 23.19 68.77 33.20
C THR A 182 21.75 69.18 33.47
N LEU A 183 20.78 68.51 32.84
CA LEU A 183 19.36 68.78 33.03
C LEU A 183 18.85 68.26 34.39
N GLU A 184 19.40 67.15 34.90
CA GLU A 184 19.17 66.69 36.27
C GLU A 184 19.67 67.71 37.29
N ASP A 185 20.89 68.22 37.14
CA ASP A 185 21.44 69.27 38.01
C ASP A 185 20.59 70.56 37.96
N LEU A 186 20.16 70.97 36.76
CA LEU A 186 19.24 72.10 36.59
C LEU A 186 17.92 71.86 37.34
N LYS A 187 17.32 70.67 37.22
CA LYS A 187 16.06 70.32 37.90
C LYS A 187 16.21 70.38 39.42
N ASP A 188 17.28 69.80 39.96
CA ASP A 188 17.46 69.64 41.40
C ASP A 188 17.95 70.93 42.08
N ASN A 189 18.83 71.67 41.42
CA ASN A 189 19.58 72.77 42.03
C ASN A 189 19.19 74.18 41.57
N HIS A 190 18.23 74.35 40.63
CA HIS A 190 17.72 75.69 40.32
C HIS A 190 17.03 76.36 41.53
N ASN A 191 17.13 77.67 41.61
CA ASN A 191 16.51 78.47 42.65
C ASN A 191 15.01 78.59 42.42
N LYS A 192 14.23 77.82 43.18
CA LYS A 192 12.76 77.76 43.11
C LYS A 192 12.05 79.09 43.38
N ASN A 193 12.73 80.05 44.02
CA ASN A 193 12.18 81.38 44.25
C ASN A 193 12.21 82.26 42.99
N PHE A 194 13.06 81.93 42.01
CA PHE A 194 13.07 82.56 40.71
C PHE A 194 12.00 81.90 39.84
N HIS A 195 10.92 82.64 39.58
CA HIS A 195 9.84 82.18 38.72
C HIS A 195 10.18 82.36 37.23
N ASP A 196 11.36 81.90 36.84
CA ASP A 196 11.79 81.91 35.44
C ASP A 196 10.96 80.89 34.65
N MET A 197 10.24 81.38 33.64
CA MET A 197 9.35 80.55 32.83
C MET A 197 10.12 79.67 31.85
N ALA A 198 11.28 80.12 31.36
CA ALA A 198 12.13 79.35 30.45
C ALA A 198 12.72 78.15 31.18
N VAL A 199 13.25 78.35 32.40
CA VAL A 199 13.81 77.28 33.24
C VAL A 199 12.73 76.24 33.60
N LYS A 200 11.52 76.69 33.99
CA LYS A 200 10.40 75.79 34.28
C LYS A 200 9.95 74.98 33.05
N SER A 201 9.90 75.62 31.88
CA SER A 201 9.56 74.96 30.62
C SER A 201 10.57 73.86 30.27
N THR A 202 11.87 74.16 30.41
CA THR A 202 12.96 73.21 30.18
C THR A 202 12.92 72.03 31.14
N ILE A 203 12.64 72.25 32.43
CA ILE A 203 12.50 71.16 33.41
C ILE A 203 11.29 70.28 33.08
N SER A 204 10.15 70.88 32.70
CA SER A 204 8.96 70.12 32.29
C SER A 204 9.24 69.28 31.04
N GLY A 205 9.91 69.84 30.04
CA GLY A 205 10.31 69.12 28.82
C GLY A 205 11.32 68.00 29.09
N PHE A 206 12.22 68.18 30.06
CA PHE A 206 13.12 67.11 30.50
C PHE A 206 12.36 65.98 31.22
N ASP A 207 11.40 66.30 32.09
CA ASP A 207 10.56 65.30 32.76
C ASP A 207 9.71 64.48 31.78
N GLU A 208 9.18 65.13 30.72
CA GLU A 208 8.51 64.45 29.62
C GLU A 208 9.45 63.49 28.87
N TRP A 209 10.66 63.95 28.54
CA TRP A 209 11.68 63.10 27.90
C TRP A 209 12.06 61.88 28.77
N VAL A 210 12.27 62.07 30.08
CA VAL A 210 12.56 60.96 31.01
C VAL A 210 11.40 59.97 31.09
N ALA A 211 10.16 60.47 31.09
CA ALA A 211 8.97 59.63 31.09
C ALA A 211 8.84 58.81 29.80
N ASP A 212 9.16 59.40 28.65
CA ASP A 212 9.14 58.69 27.37
C ASP A 212 10.25 57.64 27.29
N LYS A 213 11.46 57.93 27.79
CA LYS A 213 12.53 56.92 27.89
C LYS A 213 12.18 55.76 28.82
N SER A 214 11.47 56.05 29.90
CA SER A 214 10.98 55.02 30.82
C SER A 214 9.94 54.12 30.15
N LYS A 215 9.03 54.69 29.35
CA LYS A 215 8.05 53.91 28.56
C LYS A 215 8.72 53.09 27.46
N GLU A 216 9.69 53.65 26.74
CA GLU A 216 10.47 52.95 25.72
C GLU A 216 11.19 51.72 26.33
N ALA A 217 11.74 51.87 27.54
CA ALA A 217 12.37 50.77 28.27
C ALA A 217 11.39 49.70 28.76
N GLU A 218 10.13 50.06 29.08
CA GLU A 218 9.08 49.11 29.48
C GLU A 218 8.50 48.34 28.27
N LEU A 219 8.41 48.98 27.10
CA LEU A 219 7.89 48.40 25.87
C LEU A 219 8.88 47.43 25.17
N ASN A 220 10.18 47.55 25.47
CA ASN A 220 11.22 46.72 24.86
C ASN A 220 12.16 46.08 25.93
N PRO A 221 11.66 45.12 26.74
CA PRO A 221 12.42 44.50 27.83
C PRO A 221 13.54 43.55 27.36
N GLU A 222 13.56 43.16 26.09
CA GLU A 222 14.51 42.18 25.52
C GLU A 222 15.80 42.81 24.95
N SER A 223 15.87 44.13 24.82
CA SER A 223 17.04 44.85 24.27
C SER A 223 18.28 44.89 25.18
N LYS A 224 18.22 44.32 26.40
CA LYS A 224 19.32 44.36 27.38
C LYS A 224 20.09 43.05 27.59
N VAL A 225 19.72 41.94 26.95
CA VAL A 225 20.50 40.69 27.01
C VAL A 225 20.36 39.89 25.72
N GLU A 226 20.84 40.41 24.60
CA GLU A 226 21.38 39.52 23.56
C GLU A 226 22.88 39.41 23.82
N SER A 227 23.31 38.19 24.19
CA SER A 227 24.70 37.88 24.44
C SER A 227 25.58 38.35 23.29
N GLU A 228 26.65 39.10 23.61
CA GLU A 228 27.71 39.55 22.69
C GLU A 228 28.39 38.41 21.88
N GLY A 229 27.97 37.15 22.04
CA GLY A 229 28.57 35.97 21.42
C GLY A 229 27.88 35.40 20.16
N THR A 230 26.72 35.90 19.72
CA THR A 230 25.94 35.24 18.64
C THR A 230 25.63 36.09 17.40
N LEU A 231 25.95 37.39 17.39
CA LEU A 231 25.63 38.28 16.27
C LEU A 231 26.67 38.15 15.15
N SER A 232 26.22 38.05 13.90
CA SER A 232 27.10 38.08 12.73
C SER A 232 27.86 39.41 12.64
N PRO A 233 29.03 39.47 11.97
CA PRO A 233 29.75 40.73 11.80
C PRO A 233 28.88 41.85 11.19
N ASP A 234 28.03 41.54 10.22
CA ASP A 234 27.08 42.48 9.63
C ASP A 234 26.03 42.95 10.65
N GLN A 235 25.47 42.05 11.45
CA GLN A 235 24.52 42.40 12.51
C GLN A 235 25.14 43.28 13.58
N ARG A 236 26.41 43.04 13.94
CA ARG A 236 27.16 43.85 14.90
C ARG A 236 27.37 45.28 14.39
N LEU A 237 27.65 45.44 13.10
CA LEU A 237 27.80 46.76 12.50
C LEU A 237 26.47 47.53 12.51
N ILE A 238 25.37 46.89 12.13
CA ILE A 238 24.03 47.48 12.12
C ILE A 238 23.61 47.89 13.53
N ALA A 239 23.76 46.99 14.52
CA ALA A 239 23.45 47.30 15.91
C ALA A 239 24.25 48.51 16.45
N ALA A 240 25.55 48.58 16.14
CA ALA A 240 26.38 49.72 16.54
C ALA A 240 25.99 51.02 15.82
N GLN A 241 25.45 50.95 14.60
CA GLN A 241 24.89 52.10 13.89
C GLN A 241 23.58 52.59 14.51
N ASP A 242 22.66 51.66 14.80
CA ASP A 242 21.37 51.96 15.40
C ASP A 242 21.53 52.55 16.81
N GLU A 243 22.40 51.97 17.64
CA GLU A 243 22.72 52.51 18.98
C GLU A 243 23.27 53.95 18.91
N ALA A 244 24.21 54.21 17.99
CA ALA A 244 24.76 55.55 17.82
C ALA A 244 23.71 56.56 17.34
N TYR A 245 22.77 56.13 16.49
CA TYR A 245 21.66 56.96 16.01
C TYR A 245 20.70 57.35 17.15
N GLU A 246 20.35 56.41 18.03
CA GLU A 246 19.49 56.70 19.18
C GLU A 246 20.14 57.70 20.15
N TYR A 247 21.43 57.54 20.47
CA TYR A 247 22.13 58.54 21.29
C TYR A 247 22.16 59.93 20.63
N ARG A 248 22.30 60.00 19.30
CA ARG A 248 22.24 61.28 18.57
C ARG A 248 20.87 61.94 18.68
N LYS A 249 19.79 61.16 18.55
CA LYS A 249 18.41 61.64 18.72
C LYS A 249 18.20 62.20 20.12
N ASP A 250 18.71 61.51 21.13
CA ASP A 250 18.62 61.95 22.53
C ASP A 250 19.38 63.24 22.80
N ILE A 251 20.62 63.35 22.32
CA ILE A 251 21.40 64.59 22.41
C ILE A 251 20.63 65.75 21.78
N GLY A 252 20.02 65.54 20.60
CA GLY A 252 19.28 66.61 19.91
C GLY A 252 18.07 67.10 20.68
N ALA A 253 17.31 66.20 21.30
CA ALA A 253 16.19 66.58 22.16
C ALA A 253 16.65 67.40 23.37
N LEU A 254 17.68 66.93 24.08
CA LEU A 254 18.20 67.59 25.28
C LEU A 254 18.89 68.93 24.95
N PHE A 255 19.63 69.01 23.84
CA PHE A 255 20.26 70.23 23.35
C PHE A 255 19.20 71.29 23.03
N GLN A 256 18.11 70.91 22.36
CA GLN A 256 17.05 71.85 22.00
C GLN A 256 16.36 72.44 23.24
N LEU A 257 16.14 71.64 24.29
CA LEU A 257 15.59 72.11 25.57
C LEU A 257 16.47 73.17 26.23
N LEU A 258 17.79 72.95 26.25
CA LEU A 258 18.75 73.91 26.79
C LEU A 258 18.91 75.14 25.90
N LYS A 259 18.83 74.99 24.58
CA LYS A 259 18.90 76.10 23.61
C LYS A 259 17.74 77.08 23.78
N THR A 260 16.51 76.56 23.83
CA THR A 260 15.33 77.40 24.12
C THR A 260 15.44 78.05 25.49
N MET A 261 15.96 77.35 26.51
CA MET A 261 16.22 77.95 27.81
C MET A 261 17.18 79.15 27.71
N LYS A 262 18.31 78.98 27.01
CA LYS A 262 19.35 80.00 26.88
C LYS A 262 18.83 81.25 26.16
N GLU A 263 17.92 81.11 25.21
CA GLU A 263 17.35 82.23 24.47
C GLU A 263 16.35 83.06 25.30
N GLU A 264 15.67 82.44 26.26
CA GLU A 264 14.51 83.05 26.95
C GLU A 264 14.71 83.27 28.46
N TYR A 265 15.79 82.80 29.08
CA TYR A 265 15.99 82.93 30.52
C TYR A 265 16.27 84.38 30.95
N ASN A 266 15.88 84.69 32.19
CA ASN A 266 16.14 85.99 32.78
C ASN A 266 17.58 86.06 33.35
N HIS A 267 18.45 86.78 32.62
CA HIS A 267 19.84 87.02 33.00
C HIS A 267 20.01 87.73 34.36
N GLU A 268 19.01 88.46 34.86
CA GLU A 268 19.10 89.19 36.13
C GLU A 268 19.10 88.28 37.36
N TYR A 269 18.56 87.05 37.24
CA TYR A 269 18.46 86.11 38.35
C TYR A 269 19.79 85.44 38.69
N ASN A 270 20.75 85.41 37.75
CA ASN A 270 22.12 84.90 37.96
C ASN A 270 22.17 83.54 38.68
N ASP A 271 21.26 82.63 38.32
CA ASP A 271 21.13 81.33 38.94
C ASP A 271 22.33 80.43 38.61
N PRO A 272 23.07 79.91 39.61
CA PRO A 272 24.27 79.09 39.36
C PRO A 272 24.02 77.83 38.52
N ALA A 273 22.87 77.17 38.67
CA ALA A 273 22.54 75.96 37.93
C ALA A 273 22.20 76.29 36.46
N VAL A 274 21.48 77.41 36.23
CA VAL A 274 21.18 77.89 34.87
C VAL A 274 22.46 78.30 34.14
N LEU A 275 23.37 79.00 34.82
CA LEU A 275 24.65 79.42 34.22
C LEU A 275 25.57 78.23 33.91
N SER A 276 25.59 77.21 34.79
CA SER A 276 26.31 75.95 34.55
C SER A 276 25.77 75.24 33.30
N ALA A 277 24.45 75.14 33.18
CA ALA A 277 23.80 74.54 32.02
C ALA A 277 24.04 75.32 30.71
N VAL A 278 24.01 76.66 30.77
CA VAL A 278 24.35 77.52 29.62
C VAL A 278 25.82 77.38 29.23
N ALA A 279 26.74 77.25 30.20
CA ALA A 279 28.17 77.05 29.91
C ALA A 279 28.44 75.71 29.21
N ILE A 280 27.76 74.63 29.63
CA ILE A 280 27.83 73.34 28.97
C ILE A 280 27.22 73.43 27.57
N LEU A 281 26.08 74.09 27.41
CA LEU A 281 25.48 74.31 26.08
C LEU A 281 26.44 75.07 25.15
N ASP A 282 27.13 76.09 25.65
CA ASP A 282 28.05 76.92 24.87
C ASP A 282 29.34 76.19 24.48
N GLU A 283 29.78 75.23 25.29
CA GLU A 283 30.86 74.30 24.96
C GLU A 283 30.47 73.37 23.79
N PHE A 284 29.20 72.92 23.75
CA PHE A 284 28.68 72.00 22.75
C PHE A 284 28.04 72.68 21.52
N ALA A 285 27.65 73.95 21.60
CA ALA A 285 26.96 74.63 20.49
C ALA A 285 27.80 74.73 19.21
N PRO A 286 29.12 75.02 19.25
CA PRO A 286 29.96 75.04 18.05
C PRO A 286 30.08 73.69 17.36
N THR A 287 29.97 72.59 18.11
CA THR A 287 29.99 71.23 17.55
C THR A 287 28.62 70.80 17.01
N TRP A 288 27.52 71.38 17.51
CA TRP A 288 26.16 71.04 17.08
C TRP A 288 25.60 71.92 15.95
N ASP A 289 25.87 73.23 15.94
CA ASP A 289 25.28 74.21 15.01
C ASP A 289 26.16 74.48 13.75
N GLY A 290 27.32 73.84 13.60
CA GLY A 290 28.19 74.02 12.42
C GLY A 290 27.75 73.24 11.18
N ASP A 291 28.01 73.78 9.97
CA ASP A 291 28.02 72.98 8.71
C ASP A 291 29.05 71.84 8.76
N VAL A 292 30.00 71.95 9.69
CA VAL A 292 30.95 70.92 10.12
C VAL A 292 30.40 70.18 11.32
N ASN A 293 29.13 69.74 11.27
CA ASN A 293 28.64 68.73 12.20
C ASN A 293 29.16 67.35 11.75
N GLU A 294 30.48 67.29 11.78
CA GLU A 294 31.39 66.17 11.69
C GLU A 294 31.37 65.33 12.98
N PHE A 295 30.40 65.52 13.88
CA PHE A 295 30.20 64.59 14.99
C PHE A 295 29.77 63.18 14.49
N LEU A 296 29.59 63.06 13.17
CA LEU A 296 29.48 61.84 12.35
C LEU A 296 30.02 61.97 10.88
N ASN A 297 30.94 62.87 10.47
CA ASN A 297 31.48 62.73 9.09
C ASN A 297 32.35 61.45 9.04
N GLU A 298 32.42 60.63 7.99
CA GLU A 298 31.94 60.71 6.62
C GLU A 298 31.79 59.26 6.09
N GLU A 299 31.14 59.14 4.93
CA GLU A 299 30.72 57.96 4.16
C GLU A 299 29.86 56.92 4.91
N THR A 300 28.69 56.63 4.32
CA THR A 300 27.94 55.41 4.60
C THR A 300 28.94 54.26 4.54
N ILE A 301 29.06 53.47 5.60
CA ILE A 301 29.87 52.27 5.57
C ILE A 301 29.13 51.29 4.64
N GLU A 302 29.41 51.37 3.35
CA GLU A 302 28.92 50.41 2.37
C GLU A 302 29.70 49.13 2.59
N ALA A 303 29.04 48.16 3.22
CA ALA A 303 29.60 46.85 3.37
C ALA A 303 29.86 46.31 1.95
N PRO A 304 31.09 45.82 1.64
CA PRO A 304 31.40 45.30 0.31
C PRO A 304 30.37 44.25 -0.12
N GLU A 305 30.00 44.19 -1.39
CA GLU A 305 29.09 43.12 -1.84
C GLU A 305 29.76 41.74 -1.66
N GLU A 306 28.97 40.75 -1.24
CA GLU A 306 29.45 39.37 -1.19
C GLU A 306 29.84 38.89 -2.59
N THR A 307 31.05 38.34 -2.71
CA THR A 307 31.48 37.69 -3.94
C THR A 307 30.76 36.35 -4.06
N LYS A 308 29.97 36.18 -5.13
CA LYS A 308 29.33 34.90 -5.46
C LYS A 308 30.37 34.01 -6.14
N ASP A 309 30.76 32.90 -5.51
CA ASP A 309 31.67 31.96 -6.18
C ASP A 309 30.95 31.19 -7.29
N GLU A 310 31.39 31.43 -8.51
CA GLU A 310 31.26 30.52 -9.64
C GLU A 310 32.64 29.91 -9.94
N THR A 311 33.27 29.29 -8.94
CA THR A 311 34.59 28.67 -9.15
C THR A 311 34.46 27.41 -10.03
N PRO A 312 35.40 27.18 -10.96
CA PRO A 312 35.41 25.96 -11.79
C PRO A 312 35.45 24.65 -10.96
N GLU A 313 36.02 24.70 -9.76
CA GLU A 313 36.09 23.56 -8.84
C GLU A 313 34.72 23.23 -8.23
N ALA A 314 33.92 24.23 -7.88
CA ALA A 314 32.55 24.04 -7.41
C ALA A 314 31.67 23.40 -8.50
N GLN A 315 31.78 23.87 -9.74
CA GLN A 315 31.05 23.30 -10.88
C GLN A 315 31.45 21.85 -11.16
N LYS A 316 32.75 21.55 -11.04
CA LYS A 316 33.25 20.18 -11.20
C LYS A 316 32.68 19.25 -10.13
N LEU A 317 32.72 19.64 -8.85
CA LEU A 317 32.16 18.84 -7.76
C LEU A 317 30.66 18.60 -7.93
N LEU A 318 29.89 19.63 -8.30
CA LEU A 318 28.47 19.49 -8.61
C LEU A 318 28.22 18.46 -9.72
N SER A 319 28.98 18.54 -10.82
CA SER A 319 28.85 17.57 -11.92
C SER A 319 29.22 16.14 -11.52
N GLU A 320 30.20 15.97 -10.63
CA GLU A 320 30.57 14.66 -10.09
C GLU A 320 29.47 14.10 -9.20
N THR A 321 28.84 14.95 -8.37
CA THR A 321 27.69 14.57 -7.54
C THR A 321 26.50 14.14 -8.39
N GLU A 322 26.12 14.92 -9.41
CA GLU A 322 25.01 14.61 -10.31
C GLU A 322 25.23 13.27 -11.02
N LEU A 323 26.44 13.03 -11.53
CA LEU A 323 26.79 11.76 -12.17
C LEU A 323 26.71 10.57 -11.21
N ALA A 324 27.18 10.74 -9.97
CA ALA A 324 27.10 9.70 -8.94
C ALA A 324 25.63 9.40 -8.55
N GLN A 325 24.80 10.44 -8.45
CA GLN A 325 23.36 10.31 -8.18
C GLN A 325 22.64 9.55 -9.30
N GLU A 326 22.91 9.88 -10.56
CA GLU A 326 22.31 9.20 -11.70
C GLU A 326 22.66 7.70 -11.70
N LYS A 327 23.92 7.36 -11.44
CA LYS A 327 24.37 5.96 -11.34
C LYS A 327 23.68 5.21 -10.21
N HIS A 328 23.60 5.82 -9.03
CA HIS A 328 22.93 5.20 -7.88
C HIS A 328 21.43 5.01 -8.15
N ASN A 329 20.75 6.03 -8.66
CA ASN A 329 19.33 5.96 -8.99
C ASN A 329 19.04 4.88 -10.04
N THR A 330 19.89 4.75 -11.07
CA THR A 330 19.79 3.69 -12.08
C THR A 330 19.96 2.30 -11.48
N ALA A 331 20.92 2.12 -10.58
CA ALA A 331 21.13 0.84 -9.89
C ALA A 331 19.95 0.50 -8.95
N LEU A 332 19.43 1.50 -8.24
CA LEU A 332 18.29 1.35 -7.33
C LEU A 332 16.98 1.01 -8.06
N SER A 333 16.72 1.65 -9.20
CA SER A 333 15.54 1.32 -10.01
C SER A 333 15.63 -0.11 -10.54
N ALA A 334 16.81 -0.53 -11.03
CA ALA A 334 17.02 -1.90 -11.50
C ALA A 334 16.82 -2.95 -10.38
N ASP A 335 17.30 -2.69 -9.16
CA ASP A 335 17.03 -3.56 -8.02
C ASP A 335 15.54 -3.61 -7.67
N THR A 336 14.86 -2.45 -7.67
CA THR A 336 13.43 -2.37 -7.38
C THR A 336 12.59 -3.16 -8.39
N ASP A 337 12.93 -3.07 -9.67
CA ASP A 337 12.27 -3.83 -10.74
C ASP A 337 12.45 -5.34 -10.56
N LEU A 338 13.67 -5.80 -10.26
CA LEU A 338 13.95 -7.21 -9.95
C LEU A 338 13.19 -7.71 -8.72
N GLN A 339 13.12 -6.92 -7.65
CA GLN A 339 12.36 -7.26 -6.44
C GLN A 339 10.86 -7.38 -6.71
N ASN A 340 10.32 -6.53 -7.58
CA ASN A 340 8.92 -6.61 -8.00
C ASN A 340 8.66 -7.88 -8.82
N GLU A 341 9.53 -8.21 -9.78
CA GLU A 341 9.42 -9.46 -10.56
C GLU A 341 9.50 -10.70 -9.66
N ILE A 342 10.44 -10.72 -8.69
CA ILE A 342 10.57 -11.81 -7.71
C ILE A 342 9.26 -11.97 -6.93
N ARG A 343 8.71 -10.87 -6.41
CA ARG A 343 7.45 -10.89 -5.63
C ARG A 343 6.28 -11.40 -6.46
N ASP A 344 6.22 -11.05 -7.74
CA ASP A 344 5.17 -11.51 -8.64
C ASP A 344 5.29 -13.01 -8.94
N ILE A 345 6.51 -13.53 -9.12
CA ILE A 345 6.74 -14.97 -9.29
C ILE A 345 6.45 -15.74 -8.00
N GLU A 346 6.87 -15.23 -6.84
CA GLU A 346 6.56 -15.84 -5.54
C GLU A 346 5.04 -15.90 -5.30
N ARG A 347 4.31 -14.85 -5.68
CA ARG A 347 2.84 -14.85 -5.64
C ARG A 347 2.26 -15.95 -6.52
N LYS A 348 2.72 -16.07 -7.78
CA LYS A 348 2.26 -17.13 -8.70
C LYS A 348 2.58 -18.53 -8.17
N LEU A 349 3.76 -18.73 -7.58
CA LEU A 349 4.15 -20.01 -7.00
C LEU A 349 3.34 -20.39 -5.75
N ALA A 350 2.88 -19.40 -4.98
CA ALA A 350 2.06 -19.60 -3.79
C ALA A 350 0.60 -19.97 -4.11
N VAL A 351 0.13 -19.76 -5.33
CA VAL A 351 -1.23 -20.15 -5.74
C VAL A 351 -1.36 -21.67 -5.78
N ASP A 352 -2.44 -22.17 -5.18
CA ASP A 352 -2.89 -23.56 -5.34
C ASP A 352 -3.61 -23.70 -6.69
N TYR A 353 -2.99 -24.37 -7.66
CA TYR A 353 -3.61 -24.68 -8.95
C TYR A 353 -4.36 -26.01 -8.94
N GLY A 354 -4.68 -26.51 -7.74
CA GLY A 354 -5.41 -27.73 -7.47
C GLY A 354 -4.62 -28.99 -7.73
N LYS A 355 -5.30 -30.14 -7.63
CA LYS A 355 -4.67 -31.46 -7.78
C LYS A 355 -3.88 -31.54 -9.08
N ASP A 356 -2.61 -31.94 -8.97
CA ASP A 356 -1.67 -32.07 -10.09
C ASP A 356 -1.42 -30.76 -10.87
N GLU A 357 -1.70 -29.60 -10.26
CA GLU A 357 -1.58 -28.26 -10.87
C GLU A 357 -2.48 -28.06 -12.10
N THR A 358 -3.55 -28.86 -12.21
CA THR A 358 -4.39 -28.95 -13.41
C THR A 358 -5.03 -27.60 -13.79
N PHE A 359 -5.39 -26.77 -12.80
CA PHE A 359 -6.08 -25.51 -13.03
C PHE A 359 -5.14 -24.36 -13.42
N ALA A 360 -3.82 -24.58 -13.45
CA ALA A 360 -2.85 -23.59 -13.90
C ALA A 360 -3.14 -23.12 -15.34
N HIS A 361 -3.79 -23.97 -16.15
CA HIS A 361 -4.18 -23.66 -17.51
C HIS A 361 -5.24 -22.55 -17.62
N PHE A 362 -5.93 -22.20 -16.54
CA PHE A 362 -6.96 -21.15 -16.49
C PHE A 362 -6.44 -19.81 -15.99
N VAL A 363 -5.22 -19.75 -15.47
CA VAL A 363 -4.61 -18.51 -15.00
C VAL A 363 -4.55 -17.52 -16.17
N ASP A 364 -4.98 -16.28 -15.92
CA ASP A 364 -5.04 -15.18 -16.89
C ASP A 364 -5.97 -15.44 -18.10
N LYS A 365 -6.86 -16.44 -18.02
CA LYS A 365 -7.89 -16.69 -19.04
C LYS A 365 -9.27 -16.26 -18.56
N CYS A 366 -9.93 -15.45 -19.36
CA CYS A 366 -11.32 -15.05 -19.14
C CYS A 366 -12.25 -15.89 -20.03
N PHE A 367 -13.32 -16.43 -19.44
CA PHE A 367 -14.42 -17.07 -20.18
C PHE A 367 -15.63 -16.14 -20.11
N GLU A 368 -16.06 -15.64 -21.27
CA GLU A 368 -17.14 -14.67 -21.33
C GLU A 368 -18.51 -15.34 -21.08
N TYR A 369 -19.17 -14.92 -20.00
CA TYR A 369 -20.61 -14.83 -19.89
C TYR A 369 -20.89 -13.34 -19.63
N LYS A 370 -21.85 -12.73 -20.33
CA LYS A 370 -22.08 -11.28 -20.25
C LYS A 370 -22.48 -10.87 -18.82
N ASP A 371 -21.49 -10.51 -18.02
CA ASP A 371 -21.48 -9.48 -16.98
C ASP A 371 -20.06 -9.44 -16.38
N HIS A 372 -19.39 -8.30 -16.52
CA HIS A 372 -18.01 -8.12 -16.07
C HIS A 372 -17.97 -7.81 -14.58
N GLU A 373 -17.59 -8.78 -13.75
CA GLU A 373 -17.34 -8.58 -12.33
C GLU A 373 -16.05 -9.26 -11.88
N SER A 374 -15.33 -8.60 -10.97
CA SER A 374 -14.09 -9.10 -10.37
C SER A 374 -14.41 -9.77 -9.04
N PHE A 375 -13.95 -11.01 -8.85
CA PHE A 375 -14.12 -11.79 -7.62
C PHE A 375 -12.77 -12.16 -7.01
N SER A 376 -12.74 -12.38 -5.70
CA SER A 376 -11.52 -12.75 -4.97
C SER A 376 -11.61 -14.15 -4.35
N ASN A 377 -10.53 -14.90 -4.52
CA ASN A 377 -10.09 -16.12 -3.81
C ASN A 377 -11.05 -17.33 -3.70
N TRP A 378 -10.45 -18.52 -3.72
CA TRP A 378 -11.10 -19.83 -3.62
C TRP A 378 -11.39 -20.25 -2.17
N VAL A 379 -12.59 -20.80 -1.93
CA VAL A 379 -12.97 -21.48 -0.68
C VAL A 379 -13.73 -22.78 -0.99
N GLY A 380 -13.21 -23.97 -0.63
CA GLY A 380 -13.93 -25.25 -0.73
C GLY A 380 -13.08 -26.51 -0.59
N ASP A 381 -13.69 -27.64 -0.20
CA ASP A 381 -13.01 -28.92 0.05
C ASP A 381 -12.91 -29.84 -1.19
N SER A 382 -13.53 -29.46 -2.32
CA SER A 382 -13.56 -30.25 -3.56
C SER A 382 -13.13 -29.40 -4.75
N TYR A 383 -12.13 -29.86 -5.51
CA TYR A 383 -11.64 -29.15 -6.69
C TYR A 383 -12.68 -28.98 -7.81
N ASN A 384 -13.81 -29.69 -7.75
CA ASN A 384 -14.92 -29.54 -8.70
C ASN A 384 -15.94 -28.46 -8.27
N THR A 385 -15.79 -27.88 -7.09
CA THR A 385 -16.66 -26.80 -6.60
C THR A 385 -15.79 -25.69 -6.01
N GLN A 386 -15.82 -24.53 -6.65
CA GLN A 386 -15.04 -23.37 -6.25
C GLN A 386 -15.96 -22.25 -5.81
N MET A 387 -15.67 -21.62 -4.67
CA MET A 387 -16.40 -20.44 -4.20
C MET A 387 -15.50 -19.22 -4.32
N TYR A 388 -15.99 -18.18 -4.97
CA TYR A 388 -15.36 -16.88 -5.12
C TYR A 388 -16.16 -15.82 -4.38
N THR A 389 -15.49 -15.01 -3.56
CA THR A 389 -16.15 -14.06 -2.63
C THR A 389 -15.53 -12.66 -2.74
N GLY A 390 -16.05 -11.67 -2.00
CA GLY A 390 -15.50 -10.32 -1.99
C GLY A 390 -15.67 -9.55 -3.31
N GLY A 391 -16.70 -9.89 -4.09
CA GLY A 391 -17.04 -9.17 -5.32
C GLY A 391 -17.66 -7.80 -5.04
N ALA A 392 -17.97 -7.06 -6.11
CA ALA A 392 -18.53 -5.71 -6.01
C ALA A 392 -19.80 -5.67 -5.15
N LYS A 393 -19.92 -4.65 -4.29
CA LYS A 393 -21.07 -4.51 -3.39
C LYS A 393 -22.38 -4.42 -4.17
N CYS A 394 -23.31 -5.29 -3.81
CA CYS A 394 -24.66 -5.31 -4.37
C CYS A 394 -25.57 -4.29 -3.68
N TRP A 395 -26.43 -3.62 -4.46
CA TRP A 395 -27.42 -2.70 -3.91
C TRP A 395 -28.43 -3.45 -3.03
N ASN A 396 -28.54 -3.09 -1.73
CA ASN A 396 -29.38 -3.78 -0.75
C ASN A 396 -29.10 -5.30 -0.67
N GLY A 397 -27.85 -5.73 -0.83
CA GLY A 397 -27.46 -7.14 -0.80
C GLY A 397 -26.07 -7.37 -0.20
N PRO A 398 -25.62 -8.63 -0.08
CA PRO A 398 -24.26 -8.95 0.31
C PRO A 398 -23.25 -8.47 -0.74
N GLU A 399 -21.95 -8.62 -0.45
CA GLU A 399 -20.95 -8.55 -1.52
C GLU A 399 -21.19 -9.69 -2.49
N ARG A 400 -21.02 -9.43 -3.79
CA ARG A 400 -21.30 -10.45 -4.79
C ARG A 400 -20.39 -11.65 -4.62
N SER A 401 -20.96 -12.83 -4.77
CA SER A 401 -20.24 -14.11 -4.67
C SER A 401 -20.66 -15.07 -5.78
N VAL A 402 -19.74 -15.95 -6.17
CA VAL A 402 -19.96 -16.95 -7.22
C VAL A 402 -19.59 -18.33 -6.69
N LYS A 403 -20.51 -19.27 -6.79
CA LYS A 403 -20.26 -20.70 -6.66
C LYS A 403 -20.13 -21.31 -8.05
N LEU A 404 -18.94 -21.79 -8.38
CA LEU A 404 -18.61 -22.46 -9.63
C LEU A 404 -18.64 -23.97 -9.44
N GLU A 405 -19.57 -24.65 -10.11
CA GLU A 405 -19.69 -26.11 -10.15
C GLU A 405 -19.17 -26.64 -11.48
N MET A 406 -18.12 -27.46 -11.43
CA MET A 406 -17.46 -27.98 -12.61
C MET A 406 -17.82 -29.42 -12.89
N THR A 407 -18.08 -29.71 -14.16
CA THR A 407 -18.38 -31.05 -14.67
C THR A 407 -17.39 -31.47 -15.75
N CYS A 408 -17.17 -32.77 -15.89
CA CYS A 408 -16.26 -33.31 -16.90
C CYS A 408 -16.81 -33.08 -18.31
N GLY A 409 -16.02 -32.46 -19.17
CA GLY A 409 -16.25 -32.46 -20.61
C GLY A 409 -14.97 -32.17 -21.41
N VAL A 410 -15.14 -31.93 -22.70
CA VAL A 410 -14.02 -31.79 -23.65
C VAL A 410 -13.65 -30.34 -23.95
N GLU A 411 -14.56 -29.41 -23.66
CA GLU A 411 -14.40 -27.98 -23.90
C GLU A 411 -14.53 -27.22 -22.58
N ASN A 412 -13.93 -26.02 -22.53
CA ASN A 412 -14.03 -25.11 -21.39
C ASN A 412 -15.13 -24.10 -21.67
N GLU A 413 -16.30 -24.30 -21.09
CA GLU A 413 -17.46 -23.43 -21.34
C GLU A 413 -18.39 -23.32 -20.13
N ILE A 414 -19.01 -22.16 -19.97
CA ILE A 414 -20.07 -21.94 -18.97
C ILE A 414 -21.37 -22.47 -19.57
N THR A 415 -21.94 -23.51 -18.95
CA THR A 415 -23.17 -24.15 -19.44
C THR A 415 -24.43 -23.49 -18.92
N SER A 416 -24.39 -22.96 -17.70
CA SER A 416 -25.52 -22.22 -17.12
C SER A 416 -25.06 -21.24 -16.06
N VAL A 417 -25.76 -20.12 -15.95
CA VAL A 417 -25.64 -19.19 -14.83
C VAL A 417 -27.02 -18.98 -14.22
N THR A 418 -27.11 -19.08 -12.90
CA THR A 418 -28.36 -18.87 -12.15
C THR A 418 -28.07 -18.05 -10.90
N GLU A 419 -28.97 -17.14 -10.53
CA GLU A 419 -28.88 -16.36 -9.30
C GLU A 419 -29.90 -16.95 -8.30
N PRO A 420 -29.54 -18.00 -7.53
CA PRO A 420 -30.46 -18.60 -6.56
C PRO A 420 -30.84 -17.63 -5.43
N GLU A 421 -29.89 -16.81 -4.99
CA GLU A 421 -30.07 -15.78 -3.96
C GLU A 421 -29.50 -14.46 -4.46
N LYS A 422 -30.00 -13.35 -3.92
CA LYS A 422 -29.61 -12.02 -4.39
C LYS A 422 -28.10 -11.81 -4.28
N CYS A 423 -27.45 -11.55 -5.41
CA CYS A 423 -26.02 -11.33 -5.53
C CYS A 423 -25.15 -12.53 -5.11
N GLU A 424 -25.75 -13.73 -5.13
CA GLU A 424 -25.05 -15.02 -5.06
C GLU A 424 -25.35 -15.79 -6.34
N TYR A 425 -24.32 -16.03 -7.14
CA TYR A 425 -24.48 -16.69 -8.43
C TYR A 425 -23.99 -18.13 -8.39
N LEU A 426 -24.69 -19.02 -9.10
CA LEU A 426 -24.32 -20.40 -9.36
C LEU A 426 -23.94 -20.54 -10.83
N TYR A 427 -22.67 -20.83 -11.09
CA TYR A 427 -22.13 -21.08 -12.43
C TYR A 427 -21.91 -22.57 -12.60
N GLN A 428 -22.48 -23.16 -13.64
CA GLN A 428 -22.12 -24.50 -14.09
C GLN A 428 -21.12 -24.38 -15.23
N PHE A 429 -20.01 -25.09 -15.12
CA PHE A 429 -18.90 -25.02 -16.06
C PHE A 429 -18.49 -26.42 -16.47
N THR A 430 -18.29 -26.61 -17.77
CA THR A 430 -17.76 -27.86 -18.31
C THR A 430 -16.29 -27.67 -18.58
N THR A 431 -15.46 -28.65 -18.18
CA THR A 431 -14.02 -28.59 -18.44
C THR A 431 -13.34 -29.97 -18.43
N PRO A 432 -12.29 -30.17 -19.25
CA PRO A 432 -11.40 -31.31 -19.12
C PRO A 432 -10.73 -31.41 -17.74
N ALA A 433 -10.50 -30.29 -17.04
CA ALA A 433 -9.83 -30.29 -15.75
C ALA A 433 -10.60 -31.07 -14.66
N ALA A 434 -11.92 -31.13 -14.78
CA ALA A 434 -12.81 -31.86 -13.87
C ALA A 434 -13.00 -33.33 -14.27
N CYS A 435 -12.46 -33.78 -15.41
CA CYS A 435 -12.52 -35.18 -15.82
C CYS A 435 -11.55 -36.05 -15.02
N PRO A 436 -11.89 -37.32 -14.71
CA PRO A 436 -10.96 -38.23 -14.05
C PRO A 436 -9.69 -38.44 -14.87
N LEU A 437 -8.59 -38.83 -14.22
CA LEU A 437 -7.37 -39.22 -14.94
C LEU A 437 -7.60 -40.53 -15.71
N LEU A 438 -6.86 -40.75 -16.79
CA LEU A 438 -6.97 -41.99 -17.59
C LEU A 438 -6.77 -43.25 -16.73
N SER A 439 -5.83 -43.22 -15.79
CA SER A 439 -5.58 -44.30 -14.85
C SER A 439 -6.75 -44.56 -13.90
N GLU A 440 -7.47 -43.51 -13.49
CA GLU A 440 -8.67 -43.61 -12.64
C GLU A 440 -9.83 -44.26 -13.42
N ILE A 441 -10.00 -43.92 -14.70
CA ILE A 441 -11.00 -44.55 -15.58
C ILE A 441 -10.67 -46.04 -15.79
N GLU A 442 -9.41 -46.37 -16.10
CA GLU A 442 -8.99 -47.76 -16.30
C GLU A 442 -9.15 -48.61 -15.03
N ALA A 443 -8.92 -48.01 -13.86
CA ALA A 443 -9.15 -48.68 -12.57
C ALA A 443 -10.64 -48.93 -12.32
N GLN A 444 -11.51 -47.97 -12.67
CA GLN A 444 -12.96 -48.13 -12.57
C GLN A 444 -13.50 -49.22 -13.52
N GLU A 445 -13.05 -49.23 -14.78
CA GLU A 445 -13.45 -50.26 -15.76
C GLU A 445 -13.03 -51.67 -15.29
N LYS A 446 -11.85 -51.81 -14.67
CA LYS A 446 -11.42 -53.08 -14.06
C LYS A 446 -12.27 -53.49 -12.86
N ALA A 447 -12.58 -52.55 -11.98
CA ALA A 447 -13.42 -52.83 -10.81
C ALA A 447 -14.85 -53.23 -11.19
N GLU A 448 -15.45 -52.59 -12.20
CA GLU A 448 -16.78 -52.94 -12.70
C GLU A 448 -16.80 -54.30 -13.40
N ALA A 449 -15.73 -54.68 -14.09
CA ALA A 449 -15.59 -55.98 -14.72
C ALA A 449 -15.48 -57.14 -13.71
N GLU A 450 -14.93 -56.91 -12.51
CA GLU A 450 -14.79 -57.93 -11.46
C GLU A 450 -16.09 -58.17 -10.65
N VAL A 451 -17.11 -57.32 -10.77
CA VAL A 451 -18.35 -57.37 -9.96
C VAL A 451 -19.51 -58.10 -10.65
N VAL A 452 -19.36 -58.56 -11.90
CA VAL A 452 -20.42 -59.32 -12.59
C VAL A 452 -20.47 -60.76 -12.07
N PRO A 453 -21.53 -61.20 -11.35
CA PRO A 453 -21.68 -62.61 -11.01
C PRO A 453 -21.97 -63.40 -12.29
N GLU A 454 -21.12 -64.39 -12.61
CA GLU A 454 -21.37 -65.36 -13.67
C GLU A 454 -22.71 -66.07 -13.39
N ILE A 455 -23.75 -65.78 -14.19
CA ILE A 455 -24.99 -66.55 -14.17
C ILE A 455 -24.70 -67.88 -14.89
N PRO A 456 -24.82 -69.05 -14.22
CA PRO A 456 -24.59 -70.33 -14.88
C PRO A 456 -25.65 -70.55 -15.99
N PRO A 457 -25.26 -71.19 -17.11
CA PRO A 457 -26.18 -71.43 -18.22
C PRO A 457 -27.35 -72.32 -17.79
N PRO A 458 -28.55 -72.14 -18.38
CA PRO A 458 -29.73 -72.92 -18.01
C PRO A 458 -29.52 -74.41 -18.33
N GLU A 459 -29.73 -75.27 -17.33
CA GLU A 459 -29.73 -76.73 -17.49
C GLU A 459 -30.86 -77.17 -18.45
N GLU A 460 -30.47 -77.78 -19.58
CA GLU A 460 -31.39 -78.50 -20.46
C GLU A 460 -32.02 -79.69 -19.69
N LYS A 461 -33.31 -79.57 -19.35
CA LYS A 461 -34.09 -80.69 -18.82
C LYS A 461 -34.30 -81.74 -19.92
N ASN A 462 -33.46 -82.77 -19.90
CA ASN A 462 -33.68 -84.02 -20.63
C ASN A 462 -34.97 -84.70 -20.13
N ASN A 463 -36.06 -84.58 -20.92
CA ASN A 463 -37.28 -85.35 -20.73
C ASN A 463 -37.04 -86.81 -21.17
N LYS A 464 -36.72 -87.69 -20.21
CA LYS A 464 -36.92 -89.14 -20.35
C LYS A 464 -38.14 -89.55 -19.53
N GLY A 465 -39.27 -89.76 -20.21
CA GLY A 465 -40.50 -90.29 -19.64
C GLY A 465 -41.06 -91.42 -20.51
N SER A 466 -40.79 -92.65 -20.06
CA SER A 466 -41.53 -93.91 -20.24
C SER A 466 -42.48 -94.11 -21.43
N GLN A 467 -42.11 -95.04 -22.33
CA GLN A 467 -43.08 -95.87 -23.04
C GLN A 467 -42.90 -97.34 -22.65
N ALA A 468 -43.94 -97.90 -22.05
CA ALA A 468 -44.11 -99.32 -21.80
C ALA A 468 -44.96 -99.94 -22.92
N GLY A 469 -44.45 -101.03 -23.51
CA GLY A 469 -45.23 -102.20 -23.95
C GLY A 469 -46.06 -102.12 -25.24
N GLY A 470 -45.61 -102.85 -26.26
CA GLY A 470 -46.48 -103.86 -26.90
C GLY A 470 -46.73 -103.80 -28.42
N ASN A 471 -46.18 -104.81 -29.10
CA ASN A 471 -46.63 -105.47 -30.34
C ASN A 471 -46.31 -104.93 -31.75
N LYS A 472 -45.32 -105.61 -32.37
CA LYS A 472 -45.33 -106.34 -33.67
C LYS A 472 -46.27 -105.88 -34.81
N LYS A 473 -45.66 -105.50 -35.94
CA LYS A 473 -45.70 -106.13 -37.30
C LYS A 473 -44.93 -105.20 -38.29
N HIS A 474 -43.85 -105.67 -38.92
CA HIS A 474 -43.76 -106.15 -40.32
C HIS A 474 -44.21 -105.11 -41.37
N ASP A 475 -43.26 -104.48 -42.08
CA ASP A 475 -42.85 -104.78 -43.47
C ASP A 475 -42.25 -103.56 -44.21
N GLU A 476 -41.41 -103.90 -45.18
CA GLU A 476 -40.60 -103.09 -46.09
C GLU A 476 -41.37 -102.02 -46.89
N LEU A 477 -40.79 -100.82 -47.00
CA LEU A 477 -40.43 -100.11 -48.24
C LEU A 477 -39.89 -98.69 -47.95
#